data_AF-A0A3T0BDQ9-F1
#
_entry.id   AF-A0A3T0BDQ9-F1
#
_cell.length_a   1.000
_cell.length_b   1.000
_cell.length_c   1.000
_cell.angle_alpha   90.00
_cell.angle_beta   90.00
_cell.angle_gamma   90.00
#
_symmetry.space_group_name_H-M   'P 1'
#
loop_
_entity.id
_entity.type
_entity.pdbx_description
1 polymer ?
#
loop_
_entity_poly.entity_id
_entity_poly.type
_entity_poly.pdbx_seq_one_letter_code
_entity_poly.pdbx_strand_id
1 'polypeptide(L)'
;MSVVKLVKEQVLGYVISGILGVVVIIGLFHFTSQPIRSSDVREKLVEMARACMQQQLATNLTSVVFDSVTSESLDLSTSNSVVVYGKAVSANGALSRFLMIFEPSGQSLIDKVIGRPGFYDIGYWAIIPGAENDEVVASSMNIEDLDKDGNKDILIRLKSTYADGVSKGLLILKKDKHDVWHLMGLPSMTKIMHSIAAGQSPLPKGLQPALPPIHWFSNDKKLKPKPNYKQYLDWEIDESNWQATDAIGNHSFWMIRNGTKIKMYENEQAGYKQFGVLANIYDDEAIQGNHHLMVSFFKIENNSLIPDQHWNWAYPMFSIGLEDSQAVDLSEMQEAGLQAHVAGGSVVGLTEFGKMDSD
;
A
#
# COMPACT_ATOMS: atom_id res chain seq x y z
N MET A 1 -2.88 -37.84 -73.63
CA MET A 1 -2.36 -36.79 -72.70
C MET A 1 -1.16 -37.40 -71.98
N SER A 2 0.06 -36.87 -72.16
CA SER A 2 1.26 -37.57 -71.67
C SER A 2 1.39 -37.46 -70.15
N VAL A 3 1.80 -38.56 -69.49
CA VAL A 3 2.02 -38.66 -68.04
C VAL A 3 2.91 -37.51 -67.52
N VAL A 4 3.87 -37.06 -68.34
CA VAL A 4 4.76 -35.93 -68.05
C VAL A 4 4.01 -34.61 -67.86
N LYS A 5 2.91 -34.38 -68.59
CA LYS A 5 2.10 -33.16 -68.49
C LYS A 5 1.29 -33.15 -67.19
N LEU A 6 0.75 -34.31 -66.80
CA LEU A 6 0.01 -34.51 -65.55
C LEU A 6 0.91 -34.33 -64.31
N VAL A 7 2.13 -34.88 -64.35
CA VAL A 7 3.12 -34.73 -63.25
C VAL A 7 3.57 -33.27 -63.12
N LYS A 8 3.79 -32.56 -64.24
CA LYS A 8 4.11 -31.12 -64.20
C LYS A 8 2.99 -30.27 -63.62
N GLU A 9 1.73 -30.54 -63.98
CA GLU A 9 0.57 -29.80 -63.47
C GLU A 9 0.34 -30.08 -61.97
N GLN A 10 0.54 -31.33 -61.51
CA GLN A 10 0.46 -31.67 -60.09
C GLN A 10 1.59 -31.03 -59.27
N VAL A 11 2.85 -31.09 -59.73
CA VAL A 11 3.98 -30.45 -59.05
C VAL A 11 3.81 -28.93 -59.01
N LEU A 12 3.34 -28.32 -60.09
CA LEU A 12 3.04 -26.88 -60.12
C LEU A 12 1.90 -26.53 -59.16
N GLY A 13 0.85 -27.37 -59.06
CA GLY A 13 -0.24 -27.22 -58.09
C GLY A 13 0.25 -27.30 -56.64
N TYR A 14 1.15 -28.24 -56.32
CA TYR A 14 1.77 -28.34 -54.99
C TYR A 14 2.68 -27.15 -54.67
N VAL A 15 3.44 -26.64 -55.64
CA VAL A 15 4.28 -25.46 -55.47
C VAL A 15 3.43 -24.21 -55.25
N ILE A 16 2.38 -24.01 -56.05
CA ILE A 16 1.45 -22.88 -55.88
C ILE A 16 0.73 -22.97 -54.54
N SER A 17 0.24 -24.14 -54.14
CA SER A 17 -0.37 -24.38 -52.83
C SER A 17 0.59 -24.12 -51.68
N GLY A 18 1.86 -24.54 -51.80
CA GLY A 18 2.90 -24.28 -50.83
C GLY A 18 3.22 -22.79 -50.69
N ILE A 19 3.34 -22.07 -51.81
CA ILE A 19 3.55 -20.62 -51.81
C ILE A 19 2.35 -19.89 -51.20
N LEU A 20 1.12 -20.27 -51.57
CA LEU A 20 -0.09 -19.70 -50.97
C LEU A 20 -0.16 -19.95 -49.46
N GLY A 21 0.18 -21.16 -49.01
CA GLY A 21 0.24 -21.50 -47.59
C GLY A 21 1.26 -20.65 -46.84
N VAL A 22 2.45 -20.46 -47.40
CA VAL A 22 3.50 -19.61 -46.82
C VAL A 22 3.06 -18.15 -46.76
N VAL A 23 2.45 -17.60 -47.82
CA VAL A 23 1.96 -16.22 -47.84
C VAL A 23 0.83 -16.01 -46.83
N VAL A 24 -0.09 -16.97 -46.70
CA VAL A 24 -1.18 -16.91 -45.71
C VAL A 24 -0.62 -16.98 -44.28
N ILE A 25 0.35 -17.85 -44.01
CA ILE A 25 0.99 -17.96 -42.68
C ILE A 25 1.78 -16.70 -42.35
N ILE A 26 2.58 -16.17 -43.28
CA ILE A 26 3.34 -14.92 -43.08
C ILE A 26 2.39 -13.74 -42.90
N GLY A 27 1.29 -13.69 -43.66
CA GLY A 27 0.25 -12.68 -43.51
C GLY A 27 -0.40 -12.74 -42.13
N LEU A 28 -0.83 -13.93 -41.69
CA LEU A 28 -1.36 -14.16 -40.35
C LEU A 28 -0.38 -13.71 -39.27
N PHE A 29 0.88 -14.13 -39.36
CA PHE A 29 1.94 -13.71 -38.44
C PHE A 29 2.11 -12.19 -38.44
N HIS A 30 2.22 -11.55 -39.61
CA HIS A 30 2.43 -10.11 -39.72
C HIS A 30 1.28 -9.29 -39.13
N PHE A 31 0.04 -9.77 -39.25
CA PHE A 31 -1.13 -9.12 -38.66
C PHE A 31 -1.28 -9.42 -37.16
N THR A 32 -0.92 -10.62 -36.67
CA THR A 32 -1.03 -10.98 -35.25
C THR A 32 0.16 -10.52 -34.42
N SER A 33 1.33 -10.29 -35.03
CA SER A 33 2.57 -9.90 -34.36
C SER A 33 2.79 -8.38 -34.32
N GLN A 34 1.82 -7.56 -34.73
CA GLN A 34 1.97 -6.12 -34.59
C GLN A 34 1.99 -5.77 -33.09
N PRO A 35 3.01 -5.04 -32.61
CA PRO A 35 3.08 -4.64 -31.21
C PRO A 35 1.87 -3.76 -30.88
N ILE A 36 1.11 -4.14 -29.84
CA ILE A 36 0.02 -3.29 -29.33
C ILE A 36 0.66 -1.97 -28.86
N ARG A 37 0.10 -0.83 -29.29
CA ARG A 37 0.56 0.47 -28.82
C ARG A 37 0.19 0.66 -27.36
N SER A 38 1.01 1.38 -26.60
CA SER A 38 0.74 1.67 -25.19
C SER A 38 -0.61 2.38 -24.96
N SER A 39 -1.06 3.19 -25.93
CA SER A 39 -2.39 3.81 -25.94
C SER A 39 -3.51 2.78 -25.90
N ASP A 40 -3.39 1.74 -26.71
CA ASP A 40 -4.44 0.74 -26.93
C ASP A 40 -4.53 -0.21 -25.73
N VAL A 41 -3.39 -0.50 -25.09
CA VAL A 41 -3.36 -1.20 -23.79
C VAL A 41 -4.08 -0.36 -22.74
N ARG A 42 -3.72 0.92 -22.59
CA ARG A 42 -4.33 1.80 -21.58
C ARG A 42 -5.84 1.93 -21.78
N GLU A 43 -6.30 2.15 -23.00
CA GLU A 43 -7.73 2.25 -23.32
C GLU A 43 -8.48 0.99 -22.89
N LYS A 44 -7.96 -0.18 -23.26
CA LYS A 44 -8.59 -1.45 -22.90
C LYS A 44 -8.54 -1.74 -21.39
N LEU A 45 -7.48 -1.36 -20.67
CA LEU A 45 -7.44 -1.43 -19.20
C LEU A 45 -8.50 -0.51 -18.57
N VAL A 46 -8.71 0.69 -19.11
CA VAL A 46 -9.76 1.61 -18.66
C VAL A 46 -11.15 1.03 -18.91
N GLU A 47 -11.37 0.37 -20.05
CA GLU A 47 -12.62 -0.34 -20.33
C GLU A 47 -12.89 -1.48 -19.35
N MET A 48 -11.87 -2.30 -19.07
CA MET A 48 -11.96 -3.36 -18.06
C MET A 48 -12.28 -2.80 -16.67
N ALA A 49 -11.57 -1.74 -16.26
CA ALA A 49 -11.84 -1.07 -15.00
C ALA A 49 -13.27 -0.54 -14.94
N ARG A 50 -13.74 0.11 -16.03
CA ARG A 50 -15.11 0.63 -16.11
C ARG A 50 -16.15 -0.48 -15.98
N ALA A 51 -15.99 -1.59 -16.69
CA ALA A 51 -16.92 -2.71 -16.63
C ALA A 51 -16.98 -3.30 -15.21
N CYS A 52 -15.81 -3.52 -14.59
CA CYS A 52 -15.72 -4.02 -13.22
C CYS A 52 -16.38 -3.05 -12.23
N MET A 53 -16.06 -1.75 -12.28
CA MET A 53 -16.63 -0.74 -11.40
C MET A 53 -18.15 -0.60 -11.57
N GLN A 54 -18.66 -0.63 -12.80
CA GLN A 54 -20.11 -0.59 -13.08
C GLN A 54 -20.83 -1.78 -12.46
N GLN A 55 -20.23 -2.97 -12.55
CA GLN A 55 -20.76 -4.18 -11.94
C GLN A 55 -20.79 -4.07 -10.41
N GLN A 56 -19.67 -3.67 -9.79
CA GLN A 56 -19.55 -3.64 -8.32
C GLN A 56 -20.39 -2.52 -7.67
N LEU A 57 -20.45 -1.35 -8.31
CA LEU A 57 -21.26 -0.22 -7.81
C LEU A 57 -22.73 -0.30 -8.22
N ALA A 58 -23.12 -1.29 -9.04
CA ALA A 58 -24.45 -1.43 -9.62
C ALA A 58 -25.00 -0.11 -10.23
N THR A 59 -24.12 0.65 -10.89
CA THR A 59 -24.45 1.97 -11.44
C THR A 59 -23.70 2.26 -12.73
N ASN A 60 -24.29 3.12 -13.55
CA ASN A 60 -23.62 3.61 -14.76
C ASN A 60 -22.56 4.66 -14.39
N LEU A 61 -21.38 4.51 -14.99
CA LEU A 61 -20.27 5.44 -14.85
C LEU A 61 -20.20 6.39 -16.04
N THR A 62 -20.05 7.69 -15.74
CA THR A 62 -19.84 8.73 -16.75
C THR A 62 -18.37 8.90 -17.08
N SER A 63 -17.48 8.63 -16.13
CA SER A 63 -16.04 8.67 -16.34
C SER A 63 -15.30 7.67 -15.46
N VAL A 64 -14.17 7.21 -15.97
CA VAL A 64 -13.17 6.40 -15.26
C VAL A 64 -11.81 6.93 -15.68
N VAL A 65 -11.01 7.36 -14.72
CA VAL A 65 -9.71 7.99 -14.94
C VAL A 65 -8.67 7.33 -14.05
N PHE A 66 -7.52 7.01 -14.64
CA PHE A 66 -6.36 6.51 -13.90
C PHE A 66 -5.52 7.70 -13.45
N ASP A 67 -5.46 7.93 -12.14
CA ASP A 67 -4.73 9.03 -11.53
C ASP A 67 -3.24 8.66 -11.37
N SER A 68 -2.95 7.41 -11.01
CA SER A 68 -1.60 6.87 -10.87
C SER A 68 -1.53 5.46 -11.42
N VAL A 69 -0.44 5.14 -12.11
CA VAL A 69 -0.19 3.83 -12.74
C VAL A 69 1.27 3.45 -12.49
N THR A 70 1.49 2.23 -12.02
CA THR A 70 2.84 1.63 -11.95
C THR A 70 2.79 0.23 -12.56
N SER A 71 3.93 -0.25 -13.05
CA SER A 71 4.02 -1.56 -13.68
C SER A 71 5.37 -2.22 -13.41
N GLU A 72 5.31 -3.40 -12.81
CA GLU A 72 6.48 -4.19 -12.46
C GLU A 72 6.11 -5.67 -12.37
N SER A 73 7.07 -6.57 -12.56
CA SER A 73 6.85 -7.99 -12.26
C SER A 73 6.76 -8.20 -10.76
N LEU A 74 5.66 -8.82 -10.32
CA LEU A 74 5.32 -9.07 -8.90
C LEU A 74 5.88 -10.40 -8.38
N ASP A 75 6.26 -11.30 -9.29
CA ASP A 75 6.82 -12.62 -9.05
C ASP A 75 8.02 -12.88 -9.96
N LEU A 76 8.53 -14.12 -10.00
CA LEU A 76 9.59 -14.52 -10.94
C LEU A 76 9.12 -14.58 -12.41
N SER A 77 7.89 -14.16 -12.72
CA SER A 77 7.41 -14.14 -14.10
C SER A 77 8.11 -13.03 -14.89
N THR A 78 8.19 -13.23 -16.21
CA THR A 78 8.79 -12.26 -17.14
C THR A 78 7.82 -11.15 -17.56
N SER A 79 6.60 -11.10 -17.03
CA SER A 79 5.54 -10.20 -17.47
C SER A 79 5.10 -9.31 -16.33
N ASN A 80 5.18 -8.00 -16.54
CA ASN A 80 4.82 -7.04 -15.50
C ASN A 80 3.32 -7.05 -15.24
N SER A 81 2.92 -6.97 -13.97
CA SER A 81 1.57 -6.58 -13.60
C SER A 81 1.43 -5.06 -13.70
N VAL A 82 0.20 -4.57 -13.86
CA VAL A 82 -0.11 -3.14 -13.88
C VAL A 82 -0.99 -2.82 -12.68
N VAL A 83 -0.52 -1.92 -11.81
CA VAL A 83 -1.27 -1.45 -10.66
C VAL A 83 -1.79 -0.06 -10.96
N VAL A 84 -3.08 0.15 -10.74
CA VAL A 84 -3.78 1.39 -11.03
C VAL A 84 -4.48 1.91 -9.79
N TYR A 85 -4.26 3.18 -9.48
CA TYR A 85 -5.11 3.95 -8.60
C TYR A 85 -5.86 5.00 -9.42
N GLY A 86 -7.18 5.06 -9.29
CA GLY A 86 -7.99 5.93 -10.12
C GLY A 86 -9.28 6.39 -9.45
N LYS A 87 -10.07 7.12 -10.23
CA LYS A 87 -11.40 7.59 -9.84
C LYS A 87 -12.45 7.24 -10.87
N ALA A 88 -13.63 6.93 -10.38
CA ALA A 88 -14.83 6.72 -11.17
C ALA A 88 -15.90 7.72 -10.72
N VAL A 89 -16.64 8.25 -11.68
CA VAL A 89 -17.79 9.13 -11.42
C VAL A 89 -19.03 8.45 -11.96
N SER A 90 -20.04 8.25 -11.10
CA SER A 90 -21.32 7.68 -11.49
C SER A 90 -22.23 8.73 -12.15
N ALA A 91 -23.31 8.26 -12.78
CA ALA A 91 -24.29 9.12 -13.45
C ALA A 91 -24.99 10.14 -12.53
N ASN A 92 -25.09 9.85 -11.23
CA ASN A 92 -25.60 10.77 -10.22
C ASN A 92 -24.52 11.73 -9.66
N GLY A 93 -23.30 11.70 -10.21
CA GLY A 93 -22.19 12.57 -9.79
C GLY A 93 -21.40 12.06 -8.57
N ALA A 94 -21.76 10.91 -7.98
CA ALA A 94 -20.97 10.36 -6.88
C ALA A 94 -19.58 9.93 -7.37
N LEU A 95 -18.56 10.31 -6.60
CA LEU A 95 -17.18 9.96 -6.87
C LEU A 95 -16.79 8.75 -6.01
N SER A 96 -16.04 7.83 -6.61
CA SER A 96 -15.38 6.74 -5.90
C SER A 96 -13.94 6.65 -6.35
N ARG A 97 -13.03 6.41 -5.41
CA ARG A 97 -11.68 5.95 -5.75
C ARG A 97 -11.69 4.45 -5.95
N PHE A 98 -10.76 3.98 -6.75
CA PHE A 98 -10.56 2.56 -6.90
C PHE A 98 -9.09 2.24 -7.05
N LEU A 99 -8.77 1.01 -6.69
CA LEU A 99 -7.50 0.36 -6.89
C LEU A 99 -7.75 -0.90 -7.70
N MET A 100 -6.92 -1.15 -8.72
CA MET A 100 -6.97 -2.40 -9.49
C MET A 100 -5.57 -2.91 -9.78
N ILE A 101 -5.43 -4.24 -9.72
CA ILE A 101 -4.23 -4.95 -10.16
C ILE A 101 -4.60 -5.77 -11.38
N PHE A 102 -3.93 -5.47 -12.48
CA PHE A 102 -4.03 -6.18 -13.73
C PHE A 102 -2.85 -7.13 -13.84
N GLU A 103 -3.14 -8.42 -13.88
CA GLU A 103 -2.12 -9.47 -13.96
C GLU A 103 -2.08 -10.05 -15.36
N PRO A 104 -0.92 -10.44 -15.88
CA PRO A 104 -0.81 -11.03 -17.21
C PRO A 104 -1.71 -12.26 -17.35
N SER A 105 -2.69 -12.21 -18.25
CA SER A 105 -3.45 -13.38 -18.66
C SER A 105 -2.48 -14.39 -19.27
N GLY A 106 -2.51 -15.64 -18.79
CA GLY A 106 -1.56 -16.67 -19.19
C GLY A 106 -1.51 -16.85 -20.71
N GLN A 107 -0.43 -16.40 -21.35
CA GLN A 107 -0.20 -16.66 -22.77
C GLN A 107 0.06 -18.15 -22.97
N SER A 108 -0.72 -18.81 -23.84
CA SER A 108 -0.36 -20.17 -24.25
C SER A 108 0.98 -20.17 -24.98
N LEU A 109 1.68 -21.30 -24.99
CA LEU A 109 2.91 -21.46 -25.79
C LEU A 109 2.69 -21.11 -27.27
N ILE A 110 1.48 -21.37 -27.79
CA ILE A 110 1.09 -21.04 -29.15
C ILE A 110 0.99 -19.53 -29.33
N ASP A 111 0.40 -18.80 -28.37
CA ASP A 111 0.30 -17.33 -28.42
C ASP A 111 1.69 -16.68 -28.44
N LYS A 112 2.64 -17.21 -27.66
CA LYS A 112 4.04 -16.79 -27.69
C LYS A 112 4.70 -17.02 -29.06
N VAL A 113 4.44 -18.18 -29.68
CA VAL A 113 5.01 -18.55 -30.99
C VAL A 113 4.44 -17.70 -32.12
N ILE A 114 3.13 -17.39 -32.10
CA ILE A 114 2.47 -16.57 -33.14
C ILE A 114 2.57 -15.06 -32.88
N GLY A 115 3.33 -14.66 -31.85
CA GLY A 115 3.51 -13.27 -31.46
C GLY A 115 2.24 -12.59 -30.98
N ARG A 116 1.24 -13.35 -30.53
CA ARG A 116 0.01 -12.79 -29.94
C ARG A 116 0.37 -12.14 -28.60
N PRO A 117 0.16 -10.82 -28.47
CA PRO A 117 0.34 -10.17 -27.20
C PRO A 117 -0.70 -10.71 -26.21
N GLY A 118 -0.23 -11.38 -25.16
CA GLY A 118 -1.05 -11.66 -23.99
C GLY A 118 -1.61 -10.38 -23.42
N PHE A 119 -2.82 -10.46 -22.89
CA PHE A 119 -3.48 -9.32 -22.30
C PHE A 119 -3.43 -9.42 -20.78
N TYR A 120 -4.22 -8.60 -20.09
CA TYR A 120 -4.35 -8.64 -18.64
C TYR A 120 -5.71 -9.16 -18.22
N ASP A 121 -5.75 -9.83 -17.08
CA ASP A 121 -6.94 -10.11 -16.28
C ASP A 121 -6.94 -9.21 -15.04
N ILE A 122 -8.12 -8.96 -14.44
CA ILE A 122 -8.20 -8.26 -13.15
C ILE A 122 -7.89 -9.28 -12.04
N GLY A 123 -6.66 -9.22 -11.52
CA GLY A 123 -6.24 -10.05 -10.38
C GLY A 123 -6.76 -9.52 -9.04
N TYR A 124 -7.00 -8.20 -8.94
CA TYR A 124 -7.55 -7.57 -7.74
C TYR A 124 -8.31 -6.28 -8.07
N TRP A 125 -9.32 -5.98 -7.26
CA TRP A 125 -10.01 -4.69 -7.26
C TRP A 125 -10.40 -4.28 -5.84
N ALA A 126 -10.38 -2.99 -5.56
CA ALA A 126 -10.98 -2.39 -4.38
C ALA A 126 -11.59 -1.03 -4.70
N ILE A 127 -12.65 -0.67 -3.99
CA ILE A 127 -13.42 0.57 -4.18
C ILE A 127 -13.51 1.32 -2.86
N ILE A 128 -13.22 2.62 -2.90
CA ILE A 128 -13.36 3.53 -1.77
C ILE A 128 -14.48 4.51 -2.14
N PRO A 129 -15.72 4.27 -1.68
CA PRO A 129 -16.86 5.10 -2.05
C PRO A 129 -16.82 6.45 -1.36
N GLY A 130 -17.38 7.48 -2.00
CA GLY A 130 -17.67 8.76 -1.36
C GLY A 130 -16.47 9.67 -1.09
N ALA A 131 -15.28 9.32 -1.58
CA ALA A 131 -14.13 10.21 -1.53
C ALA A 131 -14.30 11.33 -2.56
N GLU A 132 -14.21 12.60 -2.16
CA GLU A 132 -14.24 13.74 -3.09
C GLU A 132 -12.95 13.85 -3.94
N ASN A 133 -12.90 14.84 -4.84
CA ASN A 133 -11.81 15.02 -5.82
C ASN A 133 -10.42 15.20 -5.19
N ASP A 134 -10.33 15.68 -3.96
CA ASP A 134 -9.07 15.91 -3.24
C ASP A 134 -8.92 15.00 -2.01
N GLU A 135 -9.82 14.03 -1.87
CA GLU A 135 -9.79 13.04 -0.79
C GLU A 135 -9.28 11.69 -1.29
N VAL A 136 -8.48 11.05 -0.43
CA VAL A 136 -7.91 9.72 -0.62
C VAL A 136 -7.22 9.59 -1.98
N VAL A 137 -6.27 10.49 -2.25
CA VAL A 137 -5.50 10.51 -3.50
C VAL A 137 -4.18 9.77 -3.30
N ALA A 138 -3.80 8.92 -4.26
CA ALA A 138 -2.47 8.31 -4.27
C ALA A 138 -1.39 9.36 -4.56
N SER A 139 -0.53 9.61 -3.57
CA SER A 139 0.64 10.49 -3.69
C SER A 139 1.85 9.76 -4.31
N SER A 140 1.97 8.45 -4.08
CA SER A 140 2.97 7.58 -4.72
C SER A 140 2.52 6.12 -4.63
N MET A 141 3.02 5.30 -5.56
CA MET A 141 2.85 3.85 -5.58
C MET A 141 4.20 3.19 -5.85
N ASN A 142 4.59 2.30 -4.94
CA ASN A 142 5.85 1.57 -5.00
C ASN A 142 5.57 0.07 -4.97
N ILE A 143 6.38 -0.70 -5.68
CA ILE A 143 6.33 -2.16 -5.68
C ILE A 143 7.66 -2.64 -5.11
N GLU A 144 7.62 -3.33 -3.99
CA GLU A 144 8.82 -3.75 -3.27
C GLU A 144 8.49 -4.89 -2.31
N ASP A 145 9.48 -5.75 -2.04
CA ASP A 145 9.37 -6.78 -1.01
C ASP A 145 9.46 -6.11 0.38
N LEU A 146 8.32 -6.03 1.08
CA LEU A 146 8.19 -5.29 2.35
C LEU A 146 8.52 -6.19 3.54
N ASP A 147 8.09 -7.45 3.51
CA ASP A 147 8.35 -8.41 4.59
C ASP A 147 9.53 -9.35 4.33
N LYS A 148 10.24 -9.15 3.20
CA LYS A 148 11.44 -9.88 2.78
C LYS A 148 11.17 -11.37 2.55
N ASP A 149 9.96 -11.72 2.12
CA ASP A 149 9.58 -13.11 1.81
C ASP A 149 9.96 -13.55 0.37
N GLY A 150 10.52 -12.63 -0.43
CA GLY A 150 10.93 -12.84 -1.81
C GLY A 150 9.87 -12.49 -2.85
N ASN A 151 8.62 -12.26 -2.45
CA ASN A 151 7.55 -11.74 -3.29
C ASN A 151 7.43 -10.23 -3.12
N LYS A 152 7.00 -9.54 -4.17
CA LYS A 152 6.81 -8.09 -4.07
C LYS A 152 5.41 -7.76 -3.58
N ASP A 153 5.35 -6.77 -2.70
CA ASP A 153 4.12 -6.16 -2.22
C ASP A 153 3.94 -4.78 -2.87
N ILE A 154 2.73 -4.24 -2.79
CA ILE A 154 2.39 -2.94 -3.36
C ILE A 154 2.13 -1.97 -2.22
N LEU A 155 2.92 -0.89 -2.13
CA LEU A 155 2.75 0.20 -1.18
C LEU A 155 2.16 1.43 -1.88
N ILE A 156 1.03 1.92 -1.38
CA ILE A 156 0.36 3.12 -1.89
C ILE A 156 0.31 4.15 -0.77
N ARG A 157 0.95 5.31 -0.96
CA ARG A 157 0.88 6.42 0.00
C ARG A 157 -0.29 7.32 -0.35
N LEU A 158 -1.19 7.54 0.59
CA LEU A 158 -2.40 8.33 0.39
C LEU A 158 -2.26 9.74 0.97
N LYS A 159 -2.96 10.69 0.34
CA LYS A 159 -3.11 12.07 0.80
C LYS A 159 -4.57 12.52 0.62
N SER A 160 -5.13 13.18 1.64
CA SER A 160 -6.38 13.95 1.51
C SER A 160 -6.07 15.42 1.82
N THR A 161 -6.57 16.34 1.00
CA THR A 161 -6.37 17.77 1.20
C THR A 161 -7.70 18.41 1.59
N TYR A 162 -7.70 19.07 2.75
CA TYR A 162 -8.83 19.83 3.28
C TYR A 162 -8.47 21.32 3.29
N ALA A 163 -9.47 22.18 3.47
CA ALA A 163 -9.24 23.63 3.55
C ALA A 163 -8.31 24.03 4.70
N ASP A 164 -8.33 23.24 5.78
CA ASP A 164 -7.63 23.47 7.04
C ASP A 164 -6.43 22.56 7.26
N GLY A 165 -6.14 21.61 6.35
CA GLY A 165 -5.16 20.58 6.64
C GLY A 165 -4.92 19.53 5.55
N VAL A 166 -3.97 18.64 5.83
CA VAL A 166 -3.67 17.49 4.97
C VAL A 166 -3.63 16.23 5.81
N SER A 167 -4.39 15.21 5.41
CA SER A 167 -4.25 13.85 5.94
C SER A 167 -3.28 13.04 5.13
N LYS A 168 -2.54 12.15 5.79
CA LYS A 168 -1.69 11.15 5.16
C LYS A 168 -2.10 9.76 5.64
N GLY A 169 -2.02 8.79 4.75
CA GLY A 169 -2.23 7.38 5.07
C GLY A 169 -1.37 6.50 4.19
N LEU A 170 -1.52 5.19 4.34
CA LEU A 170 -0.94 4.22 3.43
C LEU A 170 -1.90 3.04 3.27
N LEU A 171 -1.84 2.42 2.10
CA LEU A 171 -2.40 1.10 1.82
C LEU A 171 -1.26 0.18 1.39
N ILE A 172 -1.34 -1.09 1.79
CA ILE A 172 -0.44 -2.15 1.34
C ILE A 172 -1.29 -3.27 0.75
N LEU A 173 -0.87 -3.81 -0.39
CA LEU A 173 -1.40 -5.06 -0.91
C LEU A 173 -0.32 -6.13 -0.91
N LYS A 174 -0.68 -7.26 -0.34
CA LYS A 174 0.18 -8.45 -0.28
C LYS A 174 -0.58 -9.67 -0.75
N LYS A 175 0.09 -10.53 -1.53
CA LYS A 175 -0.41 -11.88 -1.82
C LYS A 175 -0.07 -12.82 -0.68
N ASP A 176 -1.04 -13.63 -0.25
CA ASP A 176 -0.75 -14.73 0.65
C ASP A 176 -0.20 -15.95 -0.11
N LYS A 177 0.11 -17.01 0.65
CA LYS A 177 0.60 -18.29 0.12
C LYS A 177 -0.37 -19.02 -0.83
N HIS A 178 -1.61 -18.58 -0.92
CA HIS A 178 -2.64 -19.12 -1.82
C HIS A 178 -2.88 -18.21 -3.03
N ASP A 179 -2.00 -17.24 -3.27
CA ASP A 179 -2.10 -16.27 -4.38
C ASP A 179 -3.31 -15.32 -4.25
N VAL A 180 -3.81 -15.12 -3.02
CA VAL A 180 -4.92 -14.21 -2.74
C VAL A 180 -4.37 -12.87 -2.26
N TRP A 181 -4.82 -11.78 -2.89
CA TRP A 181 -4.49 -10.42 -2.50
C TRP A 181 -5.24 -10.00 -1.23
N HIS A 182 -4.50 -9.39 -0.29
CA HIS A 182 -5.02 -8.80 0.94
C HIS A 182 -4.70 -7.32 0.98
N LEU A 183 -5.71 -6.48 1.23
CA LEU A 183 -5.57 -5.05 1.43
C LEU A 183 -5.41 -4.73 2.92
N MET A 184 -4.36 -4.00 3.23
CA MET A 184 -4.05 -3.52 4.57
C MET A 184 -3.98 -2.00 4.55
N GLY A 185 -4.42 -1.36 5.62
CA GLY A 185 -4.21 0.07 5.85
C GLY A 185 -3.68 0.33 7.25
N LEU A 186 -3.33 1.58 7.53
CA LEU A 186 -2.97 1.96 8.90
C LEU A 186 -4.12 1.65 9.85
N PRO A 187 -3.85 1.08 11.03
CA PRO A 187 -4.84 0.98 12.10
C PRO A 187 -5.12 2.35 12.73
N SER A 188 -6.21 2.43 13.50
CA SER A 188 -6.52 3.60 14.33
C SER A 188 -5.46 3.80 15.40
N MET A 189 -4.84 4.98 15.39
CA MET A 189 -3.87 5.37 16.40
C MET A 189 -4.58 5.73 17.71
N THR A 190 -5.78 6.33 17.64
CA THR A 190 -6.62 6.61 18.81
C THR A 190 -6.94 5.34 19.59
N LYS A 191 -7.35 4.26 18.92
CA LYS A 191 -7.63 2.98 19.58
C LYS A 191 -6.39 2.40 20.26
N ILE A 192 -5.21 2.50 19.63
CA ILE A 192 -3.95 2.03 20.22
C ILE A 192 -3.64 2.87 21.47
N MET A 193 -3.69 4.20 21.35
CA MET A 193 -3.47 5.12 22.47
C MET A 193 -4.39 4.83 23.66
N HIS A 194 -5.70 4.70 23.43
CA HIS A 194 -6.69 4.39 24.46
C HIS A 194 -6.46 3.02 25.10
N SER A 195 -6.11 2.01 24.32
CA SER A 195 -5.79 0.66 24.82
C SER A 195 -4.62 0.71 25.80
N ILE A 196 -3.52 1.38 25.43
CA ILE A 196 -2.35 1.58 26.30
C ILE A 196 -2.72 2.39 27.54
N ALA A 197 -3.47 3.48 27.39
CA ALA A 197 -3.90 4.33 28.49
C ALA A 197 -4.82 3.62 29.50
N ALA A 198 -5.60 2.64 29.02
CA ALA A 198 -6.42 1.76 29.85
C ALA A 198 -5.61 0.65 30.55
N GLY A 199 -4.29 0.59 30.34
CA GLY A 199 -3.40 -0.40 30.95
C GLY A 199 -3.38 -1.74 30.22
N GLN A 200 -3.88 -1.82 28.99
CA GLN A 200 -3.77 -3.02 28.17
C GLN A 200 -2.37 -3.09 27.57
N SER A 201 -1.71 -4.24 27.72
CA SER A 201 -0.43 -4.48 27.06
C SER A 201 -0.64 -4.76 25.58
N PRO A 202 0.17 -4.18 24.68
CA PRO A 202 0.14 -4.50 23.25
C PRO A 202 0.83 -5.84 22.97
N LEU A 203 1.50 -6.44 23.97
CA LEU A 203 2.20 -7.71 23.83
C LEU A 203 1.24 -8.90 23.99
N PRO A 204 1.57 -10.04 23.36
CA PRO A 204 0.86 -11.29 23.58
C PRO A 204 0.78 -11.66 25.07
N LYS A 205 -0.34 -12.25 25.50
CA LYS A 205 -0.54 -12.68 26.88
C LYS A 205 0.61 -13.56 27.37
N GLY A 206 1.19 -13.20 28.51
CA GLY A 206 2.29 -13.92 29.13
C GLY A 206 3.68 -13.50 28.67
N LEU A 207 3.79 -12.65 27.64
CA LEU A 207 5.04 -11.98 27.29
C LEU A 207 5.18 -10.70 28.12
N GLN A 208 6.33 -10.51 28.75
CA GLN A 208 6.69 -9.24 29.40
C GLN A 208 7.98 -8.70 28.79
N PRO A 209 8.12 -7.37 28.66
CA PRO A 209 9.37 -6.77 28.25
C PRO A 209 10.51 -7.20 29.19
N ALA A 210 11.63 -7.65 28.63
CA ALA A 210 12.83 -7.94 29.43
C ALA A 210 13.46 -6.65 30.01
N LEU A 211 13.23 -5.54 29.31
CA LEU A 211 13.64 -4.18 29.66
C LEU A 211 12.43 -3.26 29.52
N PRO A 212 12.28 -2.20 30.34
CA PRO A 212 11.14 -1.30 30.23
C PRO A 212 11.10 -0.63 28.85
N PRO A 213 9.91 -0.44 28.24
CA PRO A 213 9.78 0.35 27.03
C PRO A 213 10.08 1.83 27.33
N ILE A 214 10.60 2.52 26.31
CA ILE A 214 10.75 3.96 26.29
C ILE A 214 9.37 4.53 26.01
N HIS A 215 8.83 5.29 26.95
CA HIS A 215 7.46 5.75 26.83
C HIS A 215 7.33 7.18 26.32
N TRP A 216 8.39 7.95 26.50
CA TRP A 216 8.33 9.40 26.41
C TRP A 216 9.40 9.97 25.51
N PHE A 217 9.10 11.07 24.83
CA PHE A 217 10.12 11.88 24.19
C PHE A 217 9.83 13.37 24.38
N SER A 218 10.84 14.22 24.25
CA SER A 218 10.66 15.66 24.18
C SER A 218 11.86 16.37 23.59
N ASN A 219 11.66 17.50 22.93
CA ASN A 219 12.76 18.42 22.62
C ASN A 219 13.09 19.34 23.80
N ASP A 220 12.23 19.44 24.83
CA ASP A 220 12.50 20.22 26.04
C ASP A 220 13.08 19.35 27.18
N LYS A 221 14.34 19.65 27.51
CA LYS A 221 15.14 19.00 28.56
C LYS A 221 14.63 19.23 29.97
N LYS A 222 13.81 20.26 30.19
CA LYS A 222 13.29 20.62 31.53
C LYS A 222 12.07 19.79 31.89
N LEU A 223 11.44 19.16 30.92
CA LEU A 223 10.26 18.34 31.13
C LEU A 223 10.70 16.99 31.73
N LYS A 224 10.15 16.69 32.90
CA LYS A 224 10.27 15.37 33.52
C LYS A 224 9.01 14.56 33.23
N PRO A 225 9.13 13.28 32.85
CA PRO A 225 7.97 12.46 32.58
C PRO A 225 7.12 12.31 33.84
N LYS A 226 5.80 12.45 33.68
CA LYS A 226 4.83 11.98 34.68
C LYS A 226 4.27 10.67 34.14
N PRO A 227 4.42 9.53 34.84
CA PRO A 227 4.07 8.20 34.30
C PRO A 227 2.56 7.93 34.25
N ASN A 228 1.73 8.92 33.93
CA ASN A 228 0.28 8.78 33.91
C ASN A 228 -0.28 8.88 32.49
N TYR A 229 -0.50 7.71 31.87
CA TYR A 229 -1.17 7.63 30.57
C TYR A 229 -2.68 7.89 30.62
N LYS A 230 -3.30 7.96 31.82
CA LYS A 230 -4.77 8.10 31.92
C LYS A 230 -5.31 9.36 31.24
N GLN A 231 -4.51 10.42 31.15
CA GLN A 231 -4.90 11.65 30.44
C GLN A 231 -5.26 11.38 28.98
N TYR A 232 -4.65 10.36 28.35
CA TYR A 232 -4.92 10.02 26.96
C TYR A 232 -6.26 9.31 26.73
N LEU A 233 -6.96 8.89 27.79
CA LEU A 233 -8.32 8.36 27.64
C LEU A 233 -9.32 9.42 27.20
N ASP A 234 -9.02 10.69 27.49
CA ASP A 234 -9.89 11.82 27.18
C ASP A 234 -9.48 12.54 25.88
N TRP A 235 -8.38 12.11 25.25
CA TRP A 235 -7.84 12.72 24.02
C TRP A 235 -8.03 11.80 22.81
N GLU A 236 -7.97 12.37 21.62
CA GLU A 236 -8.06 11.62 20.36
C GLU A 236 -6.91 11.99 19.45
N ILE A 237 -6.56 11.12 18.50
CA ILE A 237 -5.70 11.51 17.38
C ILE A 237 -6.60 12.02 16.26
N ASP A 238 -6.18 13.11 15.61
CA ASP A 238 -6.90 13.68 14.48
C ASP A 238 -6.77 12.70 13.28
N GLU A 239 -7.70 11.76 13.17
CA GLU A 239 -7.70 10.71 12.16
C GLU A 239 -9.07 10.54 11.50
N SER A 240 -9.06 10.21 10.21
CA SER A 240 -10.26 9.95 9.41
C SER A 240 -10.33 8.47 9.05
N ASN A 241 -11.44 7.84 9.39
CA ASN A 241 -11.73 6.45 9.03
C ASN A 241 -12.33 6.39 7.62
N TRP A 242 -11.69 5.61 6.75
CA TRP A 242 -12.15 5.32 5.40
C TRP A 242 -12.45 3.84 5.24
N GLN A 243 -13.36 3.51 4.34
CA GLN A 243 -13.72 2.13 4.02
C GLN A 243 -13.35 1.83 2.58
N ALA A 244 -12.68 0.69 2.37
CA ALA A 244 -12.49 0.09 1.07
C ALA A 244 -13.29 -1.22 1.00
N THR A 245 -13.96 -1.47 -0.12
CA THR A 245 -14.64 -2.73 -0.39
C THR A 245 -13.90 -3.47 -1.50
N ASP A 246 -13.60 -4.74 -1.28
CA ASP A 246 -13.02 -5.66 -2.27
C ASP A 246 -13.86 -6.96 -2.37
N ALA A 247 -13.31 -7.99 -3.00
CA ALA A 247 -13.98 -9.28 -3.15
C ALA A 247 -14.14 -10.06 -1.83
N ILE A 248 -13.36 -9.74 -0.80
CA ILE A 248 -13.32 -10.45 0.49
C ILE A 248 -14.22 -9.75 1.51
N GLY A 249 -14.37 -8.43 1.41
CA GLY A 249 -15.31 -7.67 2.24
C GLY A 249 -14.98 -6.18 2.35
N ASN A 250 -15.37 -5.61 3.48
CA ASN A 250 -15.09 -4.21 3.82
C ASN A 250 -13.86 -4.12 4.74
N HIS A 251 -12.97 -3.19 4.41
CA HIS A 251 -11.72 -2.94 5.11
C HIS A 251 -11.69 -1.50 5.57
N SER A 252 -11.55 -1.31 6.88
CA SER A 252 -11.33 0.02 7.46
C SER A 252 -9.86 0.37 7.42
N PHE A 253 -9.55 1.60 7.04
CA PHE A 253 -8.20 2.15 7.14
C PHE A 253 -8.25 3.60 7.60
N TRP A 254 -7.19 4.04 8.28
CA TRP A 254 -7.13 5.36 8.88
C TRP A 254 -6.14 6.26 8.14
N MET A 255 -6.54 7.51 7.92
CA MET A 255 -5.67 8.58 7.45
C MET A 255 -5.53 9.61 8.55
N ILE A 256 -4.30 9.95 8.92
CA ILE A 256 -4.02 10.83 10.05
C ILE A 256 -3.82 12.25 9.53
N ARG A 257 -4.54 13.21 10.10
CA ARG A 257 -4.51 14.63 9.76
C ARG A 257 -3.23 15.29 10.28
N ASN A 258 -2.97 16.49 9.76
CA ASN A 258 -2.06 17.54 10.23
C ASN A 258 -0.77 17.09 10.96
N GLY A 259 0.40 17.46 10.44
CA GLY A 259 1.69 17.14 11.09
C GLY A 259 2.17 15.69 10.92
N THR A 260 1.30 14.79 10.46
CA THR A 260 1.62 13.38 10.27
C THR A 260 2.86 13.13 9.41
N LYS A 261 3.74 12.23 9.88
CA LYS A 261 4.87 11.67 9.13
C LYS A 261 4.72 10.15 9.06
N ILE A 262 4.87 9.59 7.86
CA ILE A 262 4.90 8.14 7.65
C ILE A 262 6.18 7.84 6.89
N LYS A 263 7.11 7.10 7.49
CA LYS A 263 8.38 6.73 6.85
C LYS A 263 8.61 5.23 7.03
N MET A 264 9.16 4.62 5.99
CA MET A 264 9.49 3.20 5.98
C MET A 264 10.97 3.04 6.32
N TYR A 265 11.28 2.00 7.09
CA TYR A 265 12.61 1.69 7.58
C TYR A 265 12.89 0.19 7.45
N GLU A 266 14.15 -0.18 7.28
CA GLU A 266 14.56 -1.58 7.43
C GLU A 266 14.79 -1.89 8.91
N ASN A 267 14.22 -2.99 9.39
CA ASN A 267 14.53 -3.58 10.69
C ASN A 267 15.52 -4.72 10.47
N GLU A 268 16.81 -4.41 10.45
CA GLU A 268 17.88 -5.38 10.18
C GLU A 268 17.92 -6.55 11.18
N GLN A 269 17.48 -6.31 12.43
CA GLN A 269 17.46 -7.34 13.46
C GLN A 269 16.40 -8.40 13.20
N ALA A 270 15.26 -7.99 12.65
CA ALA A 270 14.11 -8.86 12.43
C ALA A 270 13.94 -9.28 10.95
N GLY A 271 14.67 -8.65 10.04
CA GLY A 271 14.73 -9.03 8.63
C GLY A 271 13.51 -8.63 7.80
N TYR A 272 12.82 -7.53 8.13
CA TYR A 272 11.69 -6.99 7.36
C TYR A 272 11.68 -5.46 7.38
N LYS A 273 10.78 -4.82 6.62
CA LYS A 273 10.55 -3.37 6.68
C LYS A 273 9.42 -3.02 7.64
N GLN A 274 9.61 -1.93 8.37
CA GLN A 274 8.64 -1.37 9.31
C GLN A 274 8.25 0.06 8.92
N PHE A 275 7.07 0.49 9.35
CA PHE A 275 6.50 1.80 9.06
C PHE A 275 6.43 2.63 10.33
N GLY A 276 7.29 3.63 10.45
CA GLY A 276 7.23 4.63 11.50
C GLY A 276 6.16 5.68 11.18
N VAL A 277 5.24 5.87 12.12
CA VAL A 277 4.11 6.79 12.02
C VAL A 277 4.19 7.77 13.19
N LEU A 278 4.20 9.05 12.87
CA LEU A 278 4.05 10.16 13.82
C LEU A 278 2.66 10.77 13.62
N ALA A 279 1.93 10.96 14.72
CA ALA A 279 0.58 11.49 14.74
C ALA A 279 0.45 12.64 15.74
N ASN A 280 -0.35 13.65 15.40
CA ASN A 280 -0.74 14.70 16.34
C ASN A 280 -1.91 14.21 17.20
N ILE A 281 -1.81 14.43 18.50
CA ILE A 281 -2.88 14.20 19.44
C ILE A 281 -3.68 15.51 19.54
N TYR A 282 -4.99 15.40 19.34
CA TYR A 282 -5.95 16.45 19.57
C TYR A 282 -6.24 16.56 21.07
N ASP A 283 -5.73 17.62 21.65
CA ASP A 283 -5.71 17.95 23.09
C ASP A 283 -6.51 19.22 23.39
N ASP A 284 -7.53 19.51 22.56
CA ASP A 284 -8.33 20.73 22.54
C ASP A 284 -7.54 22.02 22.21
N GLU A 285 -6.29 21.92 21.77
CA GLU A 285 -5.50 23.05 21.27
C GLU A 285 -5.76 23.34 19.78
N ALA A 286 -5.17 24.43 19.27
CA ALA A 286 -5.34 24.86 17.89
C ALA A 286 -4.77 23.82 16.90
N ILE A 287 -5.50 23.53 15.81
CA ILE A 287 -5.16 22.55 14.75
C ILE A 287 -3.77 22.77 14.11
N GLN A 288 -3.22 23.99 14.22
CA GLN A 288 -1.90 24.36 13.72
C GLN A 288 -1.00 24.79 14.89
N GLY A 289 0.18 24.18 15.00
CA GLY A 289 1.17 24.57 15.99
C GLY A 289 1.96 23.37 16.53
N ASN A 290 2.48 23.54 17.74
CA ASN A 290 3.04 22.44 18.50
C ASN A 290 1.89 21.65 19.14
N HIS A 291 2.02 20.33 19.18
CA HIS A 291 0.99 19.44 19.70
C HIS A 291 1.59 18.40 20.62
N HIS A 292 0.77 17.78 21.45
CA HIS A 292 1.12 16.45 21.92
C HIS A 292 1.20 15.48 20.74
N LEU A 293 2.21 14.61 20.73
CA LEU A 293 2.53 13.72 19.62
C LEU A 293 2.59 12.27 20.08
N MET A 294 2.24 11.36 19.18
CA MET A 294 2.42 9.92 19.33
C MET A 294 3.26 9.38 18.19
N VAL A 295 4.26 8.54 18.51
CA VAL A 295 5.07 7.80 17.55
C VAL A 295 4.84 6.31 17.74
N SER A 296 4.63 5.59 16.64
CA SER A 296 4.52 4.12 16.63
C SER A 296 5.14 3.54 15.38
N PHE A 297 5.61 2.30 15.50
CA PHE A 297 6.13 1.54 14.37
C PHE A 297 5.25 0.33 14.12
N PHE A 298 4.97 0.08 12.84
CA PHE A 298 4.12 -1.02 12.40
C PHE A 298 4.89 -1.98 11.51
N LYS A 299 4.55 -3.26 11.58
CA LYS A 299 5.02 -4.30 10.68
C LYS A 299 3.84 -5.01 10.03
N ILE A 300 4.12 -5.69 8.93
CA ILE A 300 3.16 -6.62 8.32
C ILE A 300 3.23 -7.93 9.09
N GLU A 301 2.10 -8.40 9.62
CA GLU A 301 1.98 -9.74 10.18
C GLU A 301 0.55 -10.25 9.95
N ASN A 302 0.42 -11.51 9.52
CA ASN A 302 -0.88 -12.14 9.26
C ASN A 302 -1.82 -11.28 8.39
N ASN A 303 -1.30 -10.70 7.31
CA ASN A 303 -2.04 -9.82 6.39
C ASN A 303 -2.68 -8.62 7.09
N SER A 304 -2.01 -8.05 8.09
CA SER A 304 -2.42 -6.83 8.77
C SER A 304 -1.22 -6.00 9.17
N LEU A 305 -1.40 -4.68 9.27
CA LEU A 305 -0.43 -3.80 9.90
C LEU A 305 -0.66 -3.77 11.41
N ILE A 306 0.29 -4.29 12.16
CA ILE A 306 0.24 -4.36 13.63
C ILE A 306 1.43 -3.62 14.25
N PRO A 307 1.31 -3.13 15.50
CA PRO A 307 2.45 -2.57 16.22
C PRO A 307 3.64 -3.54 16.24
N ASP A 308 4.83 -3.04 15.95
CA ASP A 308 6.04 -3.86 15.87
C ASP A 308 6.61 -4.17 17.26
N GLN A 309 6.50 -5.42 17.70
CA GLN A 309 7.06 -5.90 18.96
C GLN A 309 8.60 -5.84 19.06
N HIS A 310 9.33 -5.77 17.94
CA HIS A 310 10.78 -5.58 17.92
C HIS A 310 11.20 -4.11 17.96
N TRP A 311 10.23 -3.19 17.91
CA TRP A 311 10.45 -1.78 18.15
C TRP A 311 9.74 -1.38 19.43
N ASN A 312 10.51 -1.06 20.48
CA ASN A 312 9.98 -0.60 21.75
C ASN A 312 8.90 -1.52 22.36
N TRP A 313 9.02 -2.84 22.18
CA TRP A 313 8.04 -3.81 22.67
C TRP A 313 6.60 -3.54 22.18
N ALA A 314 6.44 -3.00 20.97
CA ALA A 314 5.16 -2.56 20.41
C ALA A 314 4.46 -1.40 21.14
N TYR A 315 5.11 -0.81 22.15
CA TYR A 315 4.58 0.37 22.84
C TYR A 315 4.86 1.63 22.03
N PRO A 316 3.88 2.54 21.90
CA PRO A 316 4.13 3.87 21.35
C PRO A 316 5.03 4.70 22.27
N MET A 317 5.66 5.71 21.68
CA MET A 317 6.27 6.82 22.44
C MET A 317 5.36 8.04 22.35
N PHE A 318 5.19 8.75 23.46
CA PHE A 318 4.37 9.96 23.55
C PHE A 318 5.25 11.18 23.85
N SER A 319 4.88 12.36 23.36
CA SER A 319 5.58 13.57 23.76
C SER A 319 5.19 13.98 25.18
N ILE A 320 6.17 14.42 25.99
CA ILE A 320 5.91 14.91 27.36
C ILE A 320 5.25 16.30 27.34
N GLY A 321 5.54 17.10 26.31
CA GLY A 321 4.97 18.41 26.09
C GLY A 321 4.52 18.62 24.65
N LEU A 322 4.20 19.86 24.31
CA LEU A 322 3.86 20.27 22.96
C LEU A 322 5.12 20.34 22.11
N GLU A 323 5.15 19.57 21.03
CA GLU A 323 6.28 19.43 20.13
C GLU A 323 5.92 19.88 18.71
N ASP A 324 6.88 20.45 18.00
CA ASP A 324 6.74 20.67 16.56
C ASP A 324 6.91 19.33 15.83
N SER A 325 5.82 18.84 15.22
CA SER A 325 5.82 17.64 14.39
C SER A 325 6.91 17.64 13.30
N GLN A 326 7.30 18.81 12.78
CA GLN A 326 8.34 18.94 11.75
C GLN A 326 9.74 18.72 12.31
N ALA A 327 9.99 19.08 13.57
CA ALA A 327 11.29 18.90 14.22
C ALA A 327 11.58 17.43 14.59
N VAL A 328 10.55 16.60 14.81
CA VAL A 328 10.75 15.20 15.21
C VAL A 328 11.31 14.35 14.06
N ASP A 329 12.51 13.79 14.22
CA ASP A 329 13.07 12.82 13.28
C ASP A 329 12.64 11.39 13.63
N LEU A 330 11.82 10.79 12.76
CA LEU A 330 11.39 9.41 12.91
C LEU A 330 12.56 8.40 12.84
N SER A 331 13.73 8.79 12.29
CA SER A 331 14.91 7.93 12.20
C SER A 331 15.57 7.76 13.56
N GLU A 332 15.68 8.84 14.33
CA GLU A 332 16.17 8.80 15.72
C GLU A 332 15.21 8.00 16.61
N MET A 333 13.89 8.18 16.42
CA MET A 333 12.87 7.40 17.11
C MET A 333 12.95 5.90 16.76
N GLN A 334 13.22 5.58 15.49
CA GLN A 334 13.44 4.20 15.05
C GLN A 334 14.60 3.58 15.83
N GLU A 335 15.78 4.21 15.80
CA GLU A 335 16.98 3.72 16.45
C GLU A 335 16.75 3.52 17.94
N ALA A 336 16.16 4.51 18.63
CA ALA A 336 15.91 4.43 20.04
C ALA A 336 14.98 3.27 20.44
N GLY A 337 13.89 3.05 19.69
CA GLY A 337 12.98 1.94 19.98
C GLY A 337 13.59 0.57 19.69
N LEU A 338 14.48 0.44 18.70
CA LEU A 338 15.28 -0.80 18.52
C LEU A 338 16.26 -1.01 19.69
N GLN A 339 16.89 0.07 20.17
CA GLN A 339 17.80 0.03 21.32
C GLN A 339 17.10 -0.31 22.64
N ALA A 340 15.78 -0.15 22.75
CA ALA A 340 15.01 -0.55 23.94
C ALA A 340 15.07 -2.06 24.25
N HIS A 341 15.46 -2.88 23.25
CA HIS A 341 15.66 -4.32 23.42
C HIS A 341 17.08 -4.70 23.88
N VAL A 342 18.02 -3.77 23.83
CA VAL A 342 19.47 -4.05 23.99
C VAL A 342 20.11 -3.20 25.10
N ALA A 343 19.66 -1.96 25.29
CA ALA A 343 20.23 -1.03 26.26
C ALA A 343 19.72 -1.32 27.69
N GLY A 344 20.62 -1.26 28.68
CA GLY A 344 20.30 -1.53 30.09
C GLY A 344 19.12 -0.72 30.65
N GLY A 345 18.40 -1.33 31.59
CA GLY A 345 17.00 -1.04 31.94
C GLY A 345 16.68 0.21 32.75
N SER A 346 17.31 1.34 32.45
CA SER A 346 16.96 2.64 33.07
C SER A 346 16.28 3.63 32.13
N VAL A 347 16.28 3.42 30.80
CA VAL A 347 15.80 4.46 29.88
C VAL A 347 14.27 4.45 29.79
N VAL A 348 13.64 5.55 30.21
CA VAL A 348 12.17 5.73 30.16
C VAL A 348 11.74 6.80 29.16
N GLY A 349 12.68 7.59 28.63
CA GLY A 349 12.38 8.60 27.62
C GLY A 349 13.59 9.10 26.81
N LEU A 350 13.32 9.97 25.83
CA LEU A 350 14.32 10.55 24.94
C LEU A 350 14.25 12.08 24.94
N THR A 351 15.40 12.74 25.02
CA THR A 351 15.56 14.18 24.77
C THR A 351 16.50 14.45 23.62
N GLU A 352 16.48 15.67 23.08
CA GLU A 352 17.49 16.20 22.13
C GLU A 352 18.95 15.95 22.59
N PHE A 353 19.22 15.78 23.89
CA PHE A 353 20.57 15.60 24.45
C PHE A 353 20.89 14.17 24.88
N GLY A 354 20.02 13.20 24.59
CA GLY A 354 20.22 11.79 24.90
C GLY A 354 19.08 11.17 25.69
N LYS A 355 19.39 10.06 26.38
CA LYS A 355 18.45 9.19 27.09
C LYS A 355 18.00 9.82 28.42
N MET A 356 16.71 9.69 28.76
CA MET A 356 16.17 9.97 30.08
C MET A 356 16.19 8.68 30.90
N ASP A 357 16.90 8.68 32.01
CA ASP A 357 16.90 7.57 32.96
C ASP A 357 15.71 7.66 33.95
N SER A 358 15.21 6.53 34.41
CA SER A 358 14.28 6.43 35.54
C SER A 358 15.03 6.82 36.82
N ASP A 359 14.58 7.89 37.49
CA ASP A 359 15.11 8.34 38.79
C ASP A 359 15.19 7.20 39.81
#